data_AF-A0A7J0DZS1-F1
#
_entry.id   AF-A0A7J0DZS1-F1
#
_cell.length_a   1.000
_cell.length_b   1.000
_cell.length_c   1.000
_cell.angle_alpha   90.00
_cell.angle_beta   90.00
_cell.angle_gamma   90.00
#
_symmetry.space_group_name_H-M   'P 1'
#
loop_
_entity.id
_entity.type
_entity.pdbx_description
1 polymer ?
#
loop_
_entity_poly.entity_id
_entity_poly.type
_entity_poly.pdbx_seq_one_letter_code
_entity_poly.pdbx_strand_id
1 'polypeptide(L)'
;MEEFSRPNPNLLPPPSTAGVQPPPRNPFGGLLSVPRQRPGVRVTTEFDSDSSVFFHKISCKLFESLVKLKLSFRNDRKGEISDPQLDLTSKCLSLHYDLEEHNASIKGSFDVGPGLQLRAAHDVKDSSILTPVNDCVAQMINPRGG
;
A
#
# COMPACT_ATOMS: atom_id res chain seq x y z
N MET A 1 66.37 16.14 28.86
CA MET A 1 66.16 15.14 27.80
C MET A 1 64.91 14.38 28.20
N GLU A 2 63.74 14.96 28.05
CA GLU A 2 62.96 15.18 26.82
C GLU A 2 61.68 14.34 26.94
N GLU A 3 60.59 15.07 26.78
CA GLU A 3 59.19 14.75 26.95
C GLU A 3 58.66 13.89 25.81
N PHE A 4 57.83 12.89 26.10
CA PHE A 4 56.98 12.24 25.11
C PHE A 4 55.54 12.13 25.66
N SER A 5 54.92 13.29 25.86
CA SER A 5 53.46 13.38 25.99
C SER A 5 52.85 13.24 24.60
N ARG A 6 51.97 12.25 24.44
CA ARG A 6 51.31 11.93 23.16
C ARG A 6 50.44 13.11 22.68
N PRO A 7 50.43 13.44 21.37
CA PRO A 7 49.54 14.47 20.85
C PRO A 7 48.08 13.99 20.87
N ASN A 8 47.20 14.86 21.35
CA ASN A 8 45.74 14.70 21.37
C ASN A 8 45.19 14.64 19.92
N PRO A 9 44.39 13.64 19.53
CA PRO A 9 43.95 13.47 18.15
C PRO A 9 42.84 14.44 17.68
N ASN A 10 42.41 15.39 18.51
CA ASN A 10 41.25 16.25 18.19
C ASN A 10 41.61 17.59 17.56
N LEU A 11 42.44 17.60 16.51
CA LEU A 11 42.66 18.78 15.67
C LEU A 11 42.45 18.44 14.19
N LEU A 12 41.18 18.25 13.82
CA LEU A 12 40.75 18.43 12.43
C LEU A 12 40.10 19.81 12.31
N PRO A 13 40.62 20.72 11.45
CA PRO A 13 39.98 22.00 11.18
C PRO A 13 38.62 21.78 10.50
N PRO A 14 37.63 22.67 10.69
CA PRO A 14 36.36 22.57 9.98
C PRO A 14 36.61 22.70 8.46
N PRO A 15 35.96 21.87 7.61
CA PRO A 15 36.04 22.07 6.18
C PRO A 15 35.45 23.44 5.82
N SER A 16 36.24 24.19 5.05
CA SER A 16 35.89 25.50 4.49
C SER A 16 34.55 25.44 3.76
N THR A 17 33.67 26.40 4.03
CA THR A 17 32.42 26.63 3.29
C THR A 17 32.74 27.07 1.85
N ALA A 18 33.11 26.13 0.99
CA ALA A 18 33.16 26.35 -0.44
C ALA A 18 31.70 26.48 -0.93
N GLY A 19 31.40 27.63 -1.54
CA GLY A 19 30.06 28.05 -1.91
C GLY A 19 29.24 26.96 -2.61
N VAL A 20 28.06 26.70 -2.04
CA VAL A 20 26.99 25.95 -2.70
C VAL A 20 26.55 26.77 -3.92
N GLN A 21 27.08 26.44 -5.09
CA GLN A 21 26.55 26.96 -6.34
C GLN A 21 25.17 26.32 -6.58
N PRO A 22 24.07 27.08 -6.70
CA PRO A 22 22.77 26.49 -7.02
C PRO A 22 22.82 25.86 -8.42
N PRO A 23 22.11 24.75 -8.66
CA PRO A 23 22.09 24.11 -9.97
C PRO A 23 21.61 25.09 -11.05
N PRO A 24 22.12 25.00 -12.30
CA PRO A 24 21.71 25.89 -13.38
C PRO A 24 20.19 25.75 -13.59
N ARG A 25 19.47 26.86 -13.43
CA ARG A 25 18.05 26.94 -13.78
C ARG A 25 17.96 26.88 -15.30
N ASN A 26 17.46 25.77 -15.85
CA ASN A 26 17.14 25.65 -17.26
C ASN A 26 16.14 26.76 -17.67
N PRO A 27 16.47 27.64 -18.63
CA PRO A 27 15.60 28.76 -19.03
C PRO A 27 14.53 28.36 -20.06
N PHE A 28 14.47 27.08 -20.47
CA PHE A 28 13.53 26.57 -21.48
C PHE A 28 12.72 25.38 -20.96
N GLY A 29 11.66 25.64 -20.20
CA GLY A 29 10.74 24.58 -19.76
C GLY A 29 9.36 25.04 -19.32
N GLY A 30 9.05 26.34 -19.43
CA GLY A 30 7.71 26.84 -19.24
C GLY A 30 6.96 26.80 -20.55
N LEU A 31 6.19 25.73 -20.78
CA LEU A 31 5.02 25.68 -21.69
C LEU A 31 4.50 24.24 -21.63
N LEU A 32 3.43 23.99 -20.87
CA LEU A 32 2.72 22.71 -20.64
C LEU A 32 3.08 21.92 -19.36
N SER A 33 3.18 22.60 -18.21
CA SER A 33 3.05 21.95 -16.91
C SER A 33 1.58 21.62 -16.62
N VAL A 34 0.96 20.75 -17.41
CA VAL A 34 -0.21 20.02 -16.90
C VAL A 34 0.31 19.23 -15.71
N PRO A 35 -0.25 19.36 -14.49
CA PRO A 35 0.15 18.48 -13.42
C PRO A 35 -0.19 17.06 -13.88
N ARG A 36 0.83 16.30 -14.30
CA ARG A 36 0.70 14.86 -14.49
C ARG A 36 0.50 14.27 -13.09
N GLN A 37 -0.71 14.36 -12.55
CA GLN A 37 -1.18 13.50 -11.47
C GLN A 37 -1.23 12.08 -12.06
N ARG A 38 -0.05 11.47 -12.24
CA ARG A 38 0.02 10.04 -12.52
C ARG A 38 -0.61 9.38 -11.30
N PRO A 39 -1.60 8.48 -11.47
CA PRO A 39 -2.09 7.69 -10.36
C PRO A 39 -0.89 7.09 -9.64
N GLY A 40 -0.86 7.18 -8.31
CA GLY A 40 0.27 6.73 -7.50
C GLY A 40 0.37 5.21 -7.50
N VAL A 41 0.77 4.62 -8.64
CA VAL A 41 1.01 3.20 -8.78
C VAL A 41 2.33 2.88 -8.09
N ARG A 42 2.26 1.98 -7.11
CA ARG A 42 3.40 1.42 -6.41
C ARG A 42 3.48 -0.06 -6.72
N VAL A 43 4.62 -0.47 -7.23
CA VAL A 43 4.97 -1.88 -7.44
C VAL A 43 6.04 -2.25 -6.43
N THR A 44 5.88 -3.41 -5.80
CA THR A 44 6.84 -3.99 -4.88
C THR A 44 7.00 -5.44 -5.25
N THR A 45 8.25 -5.89 -5.37
CA THR A 45 8.60 -7.28 -5.57
C THR A 45 9.58 -7.66 -4.49
N GLU A 46 9.32 -8.77 -3.83
CA GLU A 46 10.14 -9.33 -2.76
C GLU A 46 10.50 -10.76 -3.15
N PHE A 47 11.72 -11.19 -2.83
CA PHE A 47 12.18 -12.55 -3.08
C PHE A 47 12.45 -13.22 -1.73
N ASP A 48 11.87 -14.40 -1.53
CA ASP A 48 12.14 -15.24 -0.36
C ASP A 48 13.14 -16.34 -0.74
N SER A 49 14.28 -16.37 -0.07
CA SER A 49 15.32 -17.37 -0.32
C SER A 49 14.94 -18.77 0.16
N ASP A 50 14.14 -18.87 1.22
CA ASP A 50 13.82 -20.15 1.84
C ASP A 50 12.84 -20.94 0.97
N SER A 51 11.81 -20.26 0.46
CA SER A 51 10.85 -20.84 -0.47
C SER A 51 11.27 -20.72 -1.94
N SER A 52 12.24 -19.86 -2.26
CA SER A 52 12.65 -19.54 -3.64
C SER A 52 11.53 -18.97 -4.51
N VAL A 53 10.65 -18.17 -3.92
CA VAL A 53 9.47 -17.56 -4.55
C VAL A 53 9.58 -16.04 -4.57
N PHE A 54 9.05 -15.42 -5.63
CA PHE A 54 8.85 -13.99 -5.72
C PHE A 54 7.43 -13.61 -5.33
N PHE A 55 7.31 -12.60 -4.47
CA PHE A 55 6.06 -11.99 -4.05
C PHE A 55 5.90 -10.66 -4.76
N HIS A 56 4.88 -10.54 -5.59
CA HIS A 56 4.59 -9.33 -6.34
C HIS A 56 3.37 -8.63 -5.75
N LYS A 57 3.47 -7.31 -5.58
CA LYS A 57 2.40 -6.46 -5.08
C LYS A 57 2.34 -5.18 -5.86
N ILE A 58 1.23 -4.98 -6.55
CA ILE A 58 0.92 -3.78 -7.31
C ILE A 58 -0.20 -3.08 -6.58
N SER A 59 -0.08 -1.79 -6.31
CA SER A 59 -1.16 -1.00 -5.71
C SER A 59 -1.28 0.35 -6.36
N CYS A 60 -2.49 0.86 -6.50
CA CYS A 60 -2.73 2.21 -7.00
C CYS A 60 -3.83 2.88 -6.20
N LYS A 61 -3.65 4.18 -5.98
CA LYS A 61 -4.69 5.04 -5.42
C LYS A 61 -5.46 5.69 -6.57
N LEU A 62 -6.77 5.57 -6.55
CA LEU A 62 -7.71 6.09 -7.54
C LEU A 62 -8.59 7.19 -6.89
N PHE A 63 -9.17 8.06 -7.72
CA PHE A 63 -10.10 9.11 -7.30
C PHE A 63 -9.57 9.98 -6.14
N GLU A 64 -8.45 10.68 -6.33
CA GLU A 64 -7.84 11.52 -5.29
C GLU A 64 -7.57 10.77 -3.97
N SER A 65 -7.12 9.51 -4.07
CA SER A 65 -6.85 8.63 -2.92
C SER A 65 -8.07 8.17 -2.12
N LEU A 66 -9.29 8.31 -2.65
CA LEU A 66 -10.51 7.78 -2.03
C LEU A 66 -10.57 6.25 -2.07
N VAL A 67 -9.96 5.65 -3.10
CA VAL A 67 -9.98 4.21 -3.32
C VAL A 67 -8.57 3.70 -3.56
N LYS A 68 -8.26 2.52 -3.04
CA LYS A 68 -7.01 1.80 -3.26
C LYS A 68 -7.30 0.47 -3.90
N LEU A 69 -6.76 0.25 -5.08
CA LEU A 69 -6.71 -1.06 -5.74
C LEU A 69 -5.36 -1.70 -5.40
N LYS A 70 -5.35 -2.99 -5.07
CA LYS A 70 -4.14 -3.78 -4.82
C LYS A 70 -4.29 -5.14 -5.49
N LEU A 71 -3.30 -5.52 -6.28
CA LEU A 71 -3.13 -6.86 -6.84
C LEU A 71 -1.88 -7.47 -6.21
N SER A 72 -1.97 -8.70 -5.71
CA SER A 72 -0.81 -9.47 -5.27
C SER A 72 -0.84 -10.86 -5.85
N PHE A 73 0.34 -11.41 -6.10
CA PHE A 73 0.50 -12.78 -6.57
C PHE A 73 1.92 -13.24 -6.27
N ARG A 74 2.14 -14.54 -6.28
CA ARG A 74 3.44 -15.17 -6.13
C ARG A 74 3.87 -15.79 -7.45
N ASN A 75 5.18 -15.95 -7.63
CA ASN A 75 5.76 -16.63 -8.77
C ASN A 75 6.96 -17.48 -8.33
N ASP A 76 6.99 -18.74 -8.75
CA ASP A 76 8.12 -19.64 -8.50
C ASP A 76 9.27 -19.46 -9.51
N ARG A 77 10.32 -20.29 -9.41
CA ARG A 77 11.46 -20.25 -10.36
C ARG A 77 11.09 -20.69 -11.79
N LYS A 78 9.96 -21.36 -11.96
CA LYS A 78 9.48 -21.87 -13.26
C LYS A 78 8.61 -20.84 -13.97
N GLY A 79 8.16 -19.78 -13.28
CA GLY A 79 7.24 -18.80 -13.83
C GLY A 79 5.78 -19.08 -13.47
N GLU A 80 5.51 -20.08 -12.63
CA GLU A 80 4.15 -20.45 -12.24
C GLU A 80 3.62 -19.47 -11.20
N ILE A 81 2.44 -18.92 -11.49
CA ILE A 81 1.77 -17.93 -10.64
C ILE A 81 0.90 -18.65 -9.61
N SER A 82 0.97 -18.23 -8.35
CA SER A 82 0.12 -18.75 -7.27
C SER A 82 -0.38 -17.64 -6.35
N ASP A 83 -1.42 -17.94 -5.57
CA ASP A 83 -2.05 -17.04 -4.62
C ASP A 83 -2.43 -15.65 -5.21
N PRO A 84 -3.05 -15.57 -6.41
CA PRO A 84 -3.50 -14.30 -6.96
C PRO A 84 -4.64 -13.69 -6.12
N GLN A 85 -4.43 -12.48 -5.64
CA GLN A 85 -5.38 -11.75 -4.79
C GLN A 85 -5.63 -10.33 -5.30
N LEU A 86 -6.90 -9.95 -5.36
CA LEU A 86 -7.35 -8.63 -5.78
C LEU A 86 -8.13 -7.95 -4.64
N ASP A 87 -7.67 -6.78 -4.21
CA ASP A 87 -8.33 -5.97 -3.20
C ASP A 87 -8.71 -4.60 -3.74
N LEU A 88 -9.92 -4.16 -3.42
CA LEU A 88 -10.39 -2.80 -3.60
C LEU A 88 -10.83 -2.25 -2.24
N THR A 89 -10.15 -1.23 -1.73
CA THR A 89 -10.41 -0.66 -0.41
C THR A 89 -10.75 0.81 -0.52
N SER A 90 -11.86 1.23 0.07
CA SER A 90 -12.27 2.61 0.23
C SER A 90 -12.67 2.86 1.70
N LYS A 91 -13.12 4.08 2.02
CA LYS A 91 -13.61 4.39 3.36
C LYS A 91 -14.84 3.58 3.77
N CYS A 92 -15.76 3.34 2.85
CA CYS A 92 -17.07 2.75 3.15
C CYS A 92 -17.24 1.33 2.59
N LEU A 93 -16.35 0.90 1.69
CA LEU A 93 -16.45 -0.37 0.99
C LEU A 93 -15.05 -0.99 0.87
N SER A 94 -14.95 -2.26 1.23
CA SER A 94 -13.78 -3.11 1.02
C SER A 94 -14.21 -4.39 0.32
N LEU A 95 -13.59 -4.70 -0.82
CA LEU A 95 -13.74 -5.94 -1.56
C LEU A 95 -12.38 -6.66 -1.53
N HIS A 96 -12.40 -7.95 -1.23
CA HIS A 96 -11.25 -8.84 -1.33
C HIS A 96 -11.67 -10.03 -2.18
N TYR A 97 -10.90 -10.35 -3.21
CA TYR A 97 -11.13 -11.51 -4.06
C TYR A 97 -9.88 -12.37 -4.09
N ASP A 98 -10.02 -13.61 -3.63
CA ASP A 98 -9.03 -14.67 -3.79
C ASP A 98 -9.37 -15.43 -5.07
N LEU A 99 -8.52 -15.28 -6.09
CA LEU A 99 -8.74 -15.88 -7.41
C LEU A 99 -8.50 -17.39 -7.39
N GLU A 100 -7.62 -17.90 -6.52
CA GLU A 100 -7.30 -19.32 -6.40
C GLU A 100 -8.48 -20.08 -5.80
N GLU A 101 -9.09 -19.52 -4.75
CA GLU A 101 -10.20 -20.16 -4.07
C GLU A 101 -11.60 -19.77 -4.59
N HIS A 102 -11.67 -18.89 -5.60
CA HIS A 102 -12.90 -18.26 -6.10
C HIS A 102 -13.79 -17.68 -4.98
N ASN A 103 -13.14 -17.06 -4.00
CA ASN A 103 -13.79 -16.49 -2.82
C ASN A 103 -13.74 -14.96 -2.88
N ALA A 104 -14.89 -14.31 -2.79
CA ALA A 104 -15.01 -12.87 -2.65
C ALA A 104 -15.58 -12.50 -1.28
N SER A 105 -14.98 -11.53 -0.58
CA SER A 105 -15.60 -10.90 0.58
C SER A 105 -15.87 -9.43 0.30
N ILE A 106 -17.08 -8.98 0.61
CA ILE A 106 -17.55 -7.62 0.44
C ILE A 106 -17.91 -7.09 1.82
N LYS A 107 -17.32 -5.96 2.21
CA LYS A 107 -17.54 -5.32 3.50
C LYS A 107 -17.93 -3.87 3.28
N GLY A 108 -19.12 -3.51 3.75
CA GLY A 108 -19.64 -2.14 3.76
C GLY A 108 -19.66 -1.57 5.18
N SER A 109 -19.35 -0.29 5.33
CA SER A 109 -19.45 0.44 6.59
C SER A 109 -19.87 1.88 6.35
N PHE A 110 -20.95 2.30 6.98
CA PHE A 110 -21.54 3.62 6.83
C PHE A 110 -21.87 4.22 8.21
N ASP A 111 -21.50 5.47 8.40
CA ASP A 111 -21.94 6.25 9.55
C ASP A 111 -23.38 6.73 9.29
N VAL A 112 -24.30 6.38 10.18
CA VAL A 112 -25.73 6.72 10.06
C VAL A 112 -26.16 7.74 11.12
N GLY A 113 -25.24 8.24 11.95
CA GLY A 113 -25.51 9.25 12.96
C GLY A 113 -24.56 9.20 14.15
N PRO A 114 -24.70 10.14 15.11
CA PRO A 114 -23.82 10.22 16.28
C PRO A 114 -23.80 8.90 17.07
N GLY A 115 -22.68 8.18 16.95
CA GLY A 115 -22.52 6.88 17.60
C GLY A 115 -23.36 5.76 17.00
N LEU A 116 -23.71 5.82 15.71
CA LEU A 116 -24.36 4.71 15.04
C LEU A 116 -23.63 4.40 13.74
N GLN A 117 -23.15 3.17 13.63
CA GLN A 117 -22.51 2.67 12.42
C GLN A 117 -23.25 1.44 11.91
N LEU A 118 -23.61 1.48 10.62
CA LEU A 118 -24.12 0.33 9.89
C LEU A 118 -22.94 -0.40 9.27
N ARG A 119 -22.76 -1.67 9.60
CA ARG A 119 -21.78 -2.55 8.96
C ARG A 119 -22.49 -3.73 8.31
N ALA A 120 -22.10 -4.05 7.09
CA ALA A 120 -22.53 -5.25 6.39
C ALA A 120 -21.29 -5.98 5.89
N ALA A 121 -21.26 -7.30 6.02
CA ALA A 121 -20.24 -8.15 5.42
C ALA A 121 -20.93 -9.30 4.72
N HIS A 122 -20.41 -9.67 3.55
CA HIS A 122 -20.91 -10.78 2.77
C HIS A 122 -19.76 -11.51 2.11
N ASP A 123 -19.68 -12.81 2.35
CA ASP A 123 -18.68 -13.68 1.76
C ASP A 123 -19.37 -14.52 0.67
N VAL A 124 -19.02 -14.22 -0.59
CA VAL A 124 -19.44 -14.99 -1.76
C VAL A 124 -18.38 -16.07 -1.98
N LYS A 125 -18.76 -17.32 -1.78
CA LYS A 125 -18.00 -18.47 -2.20
C LYS A 125 -18.68 -19.04 -3.42
N ASP A 126 -18.02 -19.06 -4.57
CA ASP A 126 -18.54 -19.77 -5.74
C ASP A 126 -18.48 -21.29 -5.47
N SER A 127 -19.47 -21.79 -4.74
CA SER A 127 -19.93 -23.17 -4.88
C SER A 127 -20.73 -23.20 -6.17
N SER A 128 -20.29 -23.99 -7.16
CA SER A 128 -20.95 -24.20 -8.45
C SER A 128 -22.36 -24.84 -8.38
N ILE A 129 -23.12 -24.60 -7.31
CA ILE A 129 -24.48 -25.07 -7.10
C ILE A 129 -25.32 -23.94 -6.51
N LEU A 130 -26.37 -23.57 -7.24
CA LEU A 130 -27.44 -22.64 -6.90
C LEU A 130 -27.90 -22.75 -5.42
N THR A 131 -27.47 -21.82 -4.58
CA THR A 131 -28.21 -21.42 -3.39
C THR A 131 -28.11 -19.91 -3.19
N PRO A 132 -29.22 -19.18 -3.02
CA PRO A 132 -29.17 -17.81 -2.52
C PRO A 132 -28.85 -17.87 -1.03
N VAL A 133 -27.57 -17.72 -0.67
CA VAL A 133 -27.15 -17.60 0.73
C VAL A 133 -27.25 -16.13 1.13
N ASN A 134 -28.41 -15.75 1.65
CA ASN A 134 -28.68 -14.42 2.19
C ASN A 134 -28.14 -14.28 3.62
N ASP A 135 -26.83 -14.41 3.81
CA ASP A 135 -26.21 -14.07 5.10
C ASP A 135 -25.73 -12.62 5.05
N CYS A 136 -26.69 -11.70 5.12
CA CYS A 136 -26.43 -10.29 5.39
C CYS A 136 -26.42 -10.07 6.90
N VAL A 137 -25.25 -10.10 7.52
CA VAL A 137 -25.13 -9.74 8.93
C VAL A 137 -24.97 -8.21 9.03
N ALA A 138 -26.08 -7.52 9.30
CA ALA A 138 -26.07 -6.11 9.65
C ALA A 138 -25.82 -5.95 11.15
N GLN A 139 -24.66 -5.42 11.54
CA GLN A 139 -24.38 -5.09 12.94
C GLN A 139 -24.46 -3.58 13.13
N MET A 140 -25.32 -3.15 14.05
CA MET A 140 -25.41 -1.77 14.52
C MET A 140 -24.61 -1.66 15.82
N ILE A 141 -23.48 -0.97 15.79
CA ILE A 141 -22.62 -0.79 16.96
C ILE A 141 -22.90 0.59 17.55
N ASN A 142 -23.34 0.65 18.81
CA ASN A 142 -23.48 1.87 19.60
C ASN A 142 -22.20 2.03 20.47
N PRO A 143 -21.40 3.10 20.33
CA PRO A 143 -20.12 3.23 21.00
C PRO A 143 -20.22 3.65 22.48
N ARG A 144 -21.36 3.48 23.15
CA ARG A 144 -21.49 3.76 24.59
C ARG A 144 -21.41 2.48 25.42
N GLY A 145 -20.19 2.02 25.66
CA GLY A 145 -19.83 1.37 26.92
C GLY A 145 -19.17 2.44 27.80
N GLY A 146 -19.83 2.84 28.89
CA GLY A 146 -19.28 3.74 29.91
C GLY A 146 -18.27 3.04 30.81
#